data_AF-A0A2U3LQ51-F1
#
_entry.id   AF-A0A2U3LQ51-F1
#
_cell.length_a   1.000
_cell.length_b   1.000
_cell.length_c   1.000
_cell.angle_alpha   90.00
_cell.angle_beta   90.00
_cell.angle_gamma   90.00
#
_symmetry.space_group_name_H-M   'P 1'
#
loop_
_entity.id
_entity.type
_entity.pdbx_description
1 polymer ?
#
loop_
_entity_poly.entity_id
_entity_poly.type
_entity_poly.pdbx_seq_one_letter_code
_entity_poly.pdbx_strand_id
1 'polypeptide(L)'
;MSRTIELPDELYRNLERTAREGGLTPEGWIAATLAGNSRSMENRPLYESLQDLLGVIDSAEEPRSSRARTPLDELIAAKLESQGLRRP
;
A
#
# COMPACT_ATOMS: atom_id res chain seq x y z
N MET A 1 -21.86 27.87 -11.08
CA MET A 1 -21.94 27.25 -12.43
C MET A 1 -22.28 25.78 -12.22
N SER A 2 -23.55 25.39 -12.38
CA SER A 2 -23.98 24.00 -12.34
C SER A 2 -23.86 23.40 -13.74
N ARG A 3 -23.31 22.18 -13.84
CA ARG A 3 -23.28 21.40 -15.09
C ARG A 3 -24.11 20.15 -14.85
N THR A 4 -25.08 19.91 -15.73
CA THR A 4 -25.98 18.75 -15.66
C THR A 4 -25.45 17.66 -16.58
N ILE A 5 -25.47 16.42 -16.11
CA ILE A 5 -25.10 15.24 -16.91
C ILE A 5 -26.33 14.34 -16.94
N GLU A 6 -26.80 14.00 -18.13
CA GLU A 6 -27.86 13.01 -18.28
C GLU A 6 -27.25 11.62 -18.23
N LEU A 7 -27.78 10.79 -17.32
CA LEU A 7 -27.35 9.41 -17.12
C LEU A 7 -28.50 8.49 -17.55
N PRO A 8 -28.22 7.41 -18.29
CA PRO A 8 -29.19 6.34 -18.50
C PRO A 8 -29.78 5.85 -17.17
N ASP A 9 -31.08 5.58 -17.15
CA ASP A 9 -31.80 5.22 -15.92
C ASP A 9 -31.17 4.03 -15.17
N GLU A 10 -30.66 3.04 -15.90
CA GLU A 10 -29.97 1.89 -15.32
C GLU A 10 -28.69 2.28 -14.57
N LEU A 11 -27.92 3.22 -15.14
CA LEU A 11 -26.71 3.75 -14.50
C LEU A 11 -27.06 4.60 -13.29
N TYR A 12 -28.11 5.41 -13.38
CA TYR A 12 -28.56 6.21 -12.24
C TYR A 12 -29.04 5.32 -11.07
N ARG A 13 -29.79 4.24 -11.36
CA ARG A 13 -30.20 3.28 -10.33
C ARG A 13 -29.02 2.57 -9.67
N ASN A 14 -28.00 2.22 -10.43
CA ASN A 14 -26.79 1.61 -9.88
C ASN A 14 -26.04 2.60 -8.99
N LEU A 15 -25.88 3.85 -9.45
CA LEU A 15 -25.29 4.93 -8.66
C LEU A 15 -26.06 5.16 -7.35
N GLU A 16 -27.39 5.21 -7.41
CA GLU A 16 -28.24 5.40 -6.23
C GLU A 16 -28.07 4.26 -5.22
N ARG A 17 -28.00 3.01 -5.70
CA ARG A 17 -27.75 1.85 -4.85
C ARG A 17 -26.40 1.96 -4.15
N THR A 18 -25.32 2.19 -4.90
CA THR A 18 -23.96 2.25 -4.35
C THR A 18 -23.78 3.44 -3.41
N ALA A 19 -24.38 4.59 -3.71
CA ALA A 19 -24.38 5.74 -2.82
C ALA A 19 -25.09 5.42 -1.49
N ARG A 20 -26.26 4.77 -1.57
CA ARG A 20 -27.06 4.40 -0.41
C ARG A 20 -26.38 3.36 0.49
N GLU A 21 -25.68 2.39 -0.09
CA GLU A 21 -24.86 1.42 0.65
C GLU A 21 -23.76 2.11 1.47
N GLY A 22 -23.18 3.19 0.94
CA GLY A 22 -22.21 4.03 1.63
C GLY A 22 -22.81 5.10 2.54
N GLY A 23 -24.14 5.19 2.66
CA GLY A 23 -24.82 6.25 3.42
C GLY A 23 -24.70 7.65 2.80
N LEU A 24 -24.39 7.73 1.51
CA LEU A 24 -24.16 8.98 0.77
C LEU A 24 -25.30 9.26 -0.22
N THR A 25 -25.41 10.52 -0.64
CA THR A 25 -26.21 10.88 -1.81
C THR A 25 -25.42 10.58 -3.10
N PRO A 26 -26.08 10.42 -4.26
CA PRO A 26 -25.40 10.25 -5.55
C PRO A 26 -24.32 11.31 -5.81
N GLU A 27 -24.60 12.57 -5.49
CA GLU A 27 -23.65 13.68 -5.63
C GLU A 27 -22.48 13.54 -4.66
N GLY A 28 -22.76 13.16 -3.41
CA GLY A 28 -21.74 12.91 -2.38
C GLY A 28 -20.81 11.75 -2.76
N TRP A 29 -21.37 10.69 -3.34
CA TRP A 29 -20.61 9.56 -3.85
C TRP A 29 -19.72 9.99 -5.02
N ILE A 30 -20.25 10.72 -6.00
CA ILE A 30 -19.47 11.24 -7.14
C ILE A 30 -18.32 12.12 -6.63
N ALA A 31 -18.58 13.03 -5.69
CA ALA A 31 -17.55 13.90 -5.11
C ALA A 31 -16.45 13.10 -4.40
N ALA A 32 -16.83 12.10 -3.61
CA ALA A 32 -15.88 11.24 -2.89
C ALA A 32 -15.02 10.40 -3.85
N THR A 33 -15.63 9.82 -4.88
CA THR A 33 -14.92 9.00 -5.88
C THR A 33 -13.96 9.85 -6.73
N LEU A 34 -14.40 11.04 -7.17
CA LEU A 34 -13.55 11.95 -7.95
C LEU A 34 -12.39 12.51 -7.11
N ALA A 35 -12.62 12.81 -5.83
CA ALA A 35 -11.57 13.26 -4.92
C ALA A 35 -10.55 12.16 -4.56
N GLY A 36 -11.00 10.90 -4.50
CA GLY A 36 -10.10 9.74 -4.32
C GLY A 36 -9.21 9.50 -5.55
N ASN A 37 -9.77 9.70 -6.75
CA ASN A 37 -9.03 9.53 -8.00
C ASN A 37 -8.07 10.69 -8.31
N SER A 38 -8.36 11.92 -7.87
CA SER A 38 -7.40 13.02 -8.00
C SER A 38 -6.16 12.81 -7.12
N ARG A 39 -6.29 12.16 -5.96
CA ARG A 39 -5.14 11.74 -5.15
C ARG A 39 -4.38 10.56 -5.76
N SER A 40 -5.05 9.72 -6.55
CA SER A 40 -4.41 8.63 -7.31
C SER A 40 -3.79 9.07 -8.65
N MET A 41 -4.04 10.32 -9.08
CA MET A 41 -3.38 10.92 -10.25
C MET A 41 -2.01 11.54 -9.92
N GLU A 42 -1.51 11.45 -8.69
CA GLU A 42 -0.06 11.34 -8.48
C GLU A 42 0.39 9.96 -8.97
N ASN A 43 0.32 9.77 -10.30
CA ASN A 43 1.05 8.73 -11.02
C ASN A 43 2.55 9.06 -10.92
N ARG A 44 3.11 9.01 -9.71
CA ARG A 44 4.49 8.60 -9.59
C ARG A 44 4.47 7.12 -9.93
N PRO A 45 5.03 6.69 -11.07
CA PRO A 45 4.97 5.29 -11.47
C PRO A 45 5.50 4.46 -10.30
N LEU A 46 4.81 3.36 -9.95
CA LEU A 46 5.20 2.48 -8.84
C LEU A 46 6.70 2.15 -8.86
N TYR A 47 7.29 2.13 -10.05
CA TYR A 47 8.72 2.01 -10.29
C TYR A 47 9.57 3.08 -9.58
N GLU A 48 9.23 4.37 -9.65
CA GLU A 48 9.96 5.45 -8.96
C GLU A 48 9.80 5.36 -7.44
N SER A 49 8.60 5.02 -6.94
CA SER A 49 8.40 4.80 -5.50
C SER A 49 9.15 3.57 -4.97
N LEU A 50 9.27 2.51 -5.79
CA LEU A 50 10.06 1.33 -5.45
C LEU A 50 11.57 1.60 -5.53
N GLN A 51 12.02 2.43 -6.48
CA GLN A 51 13.43 2.85 -6.55
C GLN A 51 13.83 3.72 -5.35
N ASP A 52 12.97 4.64 -4.94
CA ASP A 52 13.19 5.46 -3.74
C ASP A 52 13.26 4.59 -2.48
N LEU A 53 12.39 3.57 -2.39
CA LEU A 53 12.43 2.59 -1.31
C LEU A 53 13.69 1.68 -1.35
N LEU A 54 14.17 1.33 -2.54
CA LEU A 54 15.36 0.50 -2.74
C LEU A 54 16.67 1.27 -2.51
N GLY A 55 16.71 2.58 -2.80
CA GLY A 55 17.88 3.43 -2.58
C GLY A 55 18.12 3.81 -1.12
N VAL A 56 17.09 3.70 -0.27
CA VAL A 56 17.16 4.03 1.17
C VAL A 56 17.56 2.83 2.04
N ILE A 57 17.51 1.60 1.51
CA ILE A 57 18.02 0.42 2.22
C ILE A 57 19.53 0.33 1.98
N ASP A 58 20.28 1.17 2.70
CA ASP A 58 21.72 1.05 2.80
C ASP A 58 22.05 -0.22 3.59
N SER A 59 22.20 -1.33 2.88
CA SER A 59 22.50 -2.66 3.47
C SER A 59 23.89 -2.72 4.12
N ALA A 60 24.64 -1.61 4.09
CA ALA A 60 25.93 -1.46 4.76
C ALA A 60 25.80 -1.11 6.26
N GLU A 61 24.67 -0.53 6.69
CA GLU A 61 24.39 -0.29 8.11
C GLU A 61 23.27 -1.20 8.59
N GLU A 62 23.60 -2.48 8.77
CA GLU A 62 22.81 -3.33 9.64
C GLU A 62 22.86 -2.69 11.05
N PRO A 63 21.72 -2.26 11.63
CA PRO A 63 21.72 -1.75 12.99
C PRO A 63 22.18 -2.91 13.85
N ARG A 64 23.40 -2.81 14.39
CA ARG A 64 24.00 -3.81 15.27
C ARG A 64 23.02 -4.07 16.40
N SER A 65 22.17 -5.07 16.20
CA SER A 65 21.18 -5.42 17.19
C SER A 65 22.00 -5.93 18.36
N SER A 66 22.02 -5.17 19.45
CA SER A 66 22.48 -5.62 20.76
C SER A 66 21.47 -6.62 21.34
N ARG A 67 21.03 -7.55 20.49
CA ARG A 67 20.08 -8.60 20.83
C ARG A 67 20.86 -9.65 21.61
N ALA A 68 20.54 -9.77 22.89
CA ALA A 68 21.10 -10.81 23.74
C ALA A 68 20.81 -12.19 23.10
N ARG A 69 21.85 -13.02 22.97
CA ARG A 69 21.72 -14.38 22.41
C ARG A 69 20.69 -15.16 23.20
N THR A 70 19.70 -15.66 22.49
CA THR A 70 18.70 -16.59 23.02
C THR A 70 19.13 -18.03 22.72
N PRO A 71 18.62 -19.02 23.46
CA PRO A 71 18.89 -20.44 23.16
C PRO A 71 18.48 -20.86 21.73
N LEU A 72 17.47 -20.19 21.16
CA LEU A 72 17.08 -20.39 19.77
C LEU A 72 18.18 -19.91 18.81
N ASP A 73 18.88 -18.83 19.14
CA ASP A 73 19.98 -18.32 18.32
C ASP A 73 21.14 -19.33 18.27
N GLU A 74 21.39 -20.10 19.32
CA GLU A 74 22.40 -21.17 19.30
C GLU A 74 22.00 -22.33 18.39
N LEU A 75 20.72 -22.74 18.42
CA LEU A 75 20.19 -23.77 17.52
C LEU A 75 20.28 -23.34 16.05
N ILE A 76 19.99 -22.07 15.78
CA ILE A 76 20.14 -21.48 14.44
C ILE A 76 21.62 -21.42 14.05
N ALA A 77 22.53 -21.11 14.98
CA ALA A 77 23.99 -21.15 14.76
C ALA A 77 24.44 -22.52 14.28
N ALA A 78 24.11 -23.55 15.06
CA ALA A 78 24.52 -24.92 14.81
C ALA A 78 23.95 -25.42 13.48
N LYS A 79 22.71 -25.02 13.17
CA LYS A 79 22.09 -25.34 11.88
C LYS A 79 22.84 -24.69 10.72
N LEU A 80 23.19 -23.40 10.80
CA LEU A 80 23.90 -22.71 9.72
C LEU A 80 25.32 -23.23 9.53
N GLU A 81 26.04 -23.52 10.61
CA GLU A 81 27.37 -24.14 10.57
C GLU A 81 27.32 -25.53 9.91
N SER A 82 26.29 -26.33 10.22
CA SER A 82 26.08 -27.64 9.57
C SER A 82 25.85 -27.53 8.06
N GLN A 83 25.44 -26.35 7.57
CA GLN A 83 25.26 -26.05 6.15
C GLN A 83 26.47 -25.35 5.53
N GLY A 84 27.57 -25.20 6.27
CA GLY A 84 28.79 -24.52 5.80
C GLY A 84 28.65 -22.99 5.66
N LEU A 85 27.56 -22.41 6.18
CA LEU A 85 27.30 -20.98 6.12
C LEU A 85 27.86 -20.33 7.39
N ARG A 86 28.81 -19.40 7.23
CA ARG A 86 29.29 -18.57 8.33
C ARG A 86 28.32 -17.41 8.56
N ARG A 87 28.09 -17.09 9.83
CA ARG A 87 27.41 -15.85 10.22
C ARG A 87 28.21 -14.64 9.71
N PRO A 88 27.54 -13.56 9.25
CA PRO A 88 28.17 -12.25 9.18
C PRO A 88 28.57 -11.74 10.58
#